data_AF-A0A849U216-F1
#
_entry.id   AF-A0A849U216-F1
#
_cell.length_a   1.000
_cell.length_b   1.000
_cell.length_c   1.000
_cell.angle_alpha   90.00
_cell.angle_beta   90.00
_cell.angle_gamma   90.00
#
_symmetry.space_group_name_H-M   'P 1'
#
loop_
_entity.id
_entity.type
_entity.pdbx_description
1 polymer ?
#
loop_
_entity_poly.entity_id
_entity_poly.type
_entity_poly.pdbx_seq_one_letter_code
_entity_poly.pdbx_strand_id
1 'polypeptide(L)'
;MANVIAKAEEKALVTEARSGAFLEMLEDVDIEVDTASFAHALSDTLQLARRYKLSAYDASYLELALRTGLPLATLDEDLQKAARKAGVKKFA
;
A
#
# COMPACT_ATOMS: atom_id res chain seq x y z
N MET A 1 -10.36 -2.34 -1.71
CA MET A 1 -11.06 -2.21 -0.40
C MET A 1 -12.52 -2.66 -0.47
N ALA A 2 -13.31 -2.21 -1.47
CA ALA A 2 -14.72 -2.58 -1.61
C ALA A 2 -15.03 -4.09 -1.44
N ASN A 3 -14.28 -4.97 -2.11
CA ASN A 3 -14.47 -6.43 -1.99
C ASN A 3 -14.18 -6.97 -0.58
N VAL A 4 -13.28 -6.34 0.19
CA VAL A 4 -12.97 -6.74 1.57
C VAL A 4 -14.10 -6.33 2.50
N ILE A 5 -14.61 -5.11 2.33
CA ILE A 5 -15.75 -4.58 3.10
C ILE A 5 -16.99 -5.43 2.84
N ALA A 6 -17.34 -5.66 1.57
CA ALA A 6 -18.50 -6.46 1.19
C ALA A 6 -18.43 -7.89 1.78
N LYS A 7 -17.26 -8.53 1.71
CA LYS A 7 -17.06 -9.87 2.31
C LYS A 7 -17.11 -9.86 3.85
N ALA A 8 -16.72 -8.76 4.50
CA ALA A 8 -16.79 -8.63 5.95
C ALA A 8 -18.25 -8.45 6.41
N GLU A 9 -19.04 -7.68 5.65
CA GLU A 9 -20.48 -7.50 5.87
C GLU A 9 -21.26 -8.80 5.62
N GLU A 10 -20.97 -9.49 4.51
CA GLU A 10 -21.57 -10.81 4.20
C GLU A 10 -21.34 -11.81 5.34
N LYS A 11 -20.18 -11.72 6.00
CA LYS A 11 -19.82 -12.56 7.15
C LYS A 11 -20.26 -12.00 8.51
N ALA A 12 -21.03 -10.91 8.53
CA ALA A 12 -21.46 -10.20 9.74
C ALA A 12 -20.31 -9.80 10.70
N LEU A 13 -19.09 -9.64 10.19
CA LEU A 13 -17.93 -9.16 10.98
C LEU A 13 -17.98 -7.64 11.20
N VAL A 14 -18.66 -6.93 10.30
CA VAL A 14 -18.90 -5.49 10.32
C VAL A 14 -20.33 -5.25 9.83
N THR A 15 -21.00 -4.24 10.37
CA THR A 15 -22.29 -3.78 9.87
C THR A 15 -22.10 -2.73 8.78
N GLU A 16 -23.06 -2.63 7.85
CA GLU A 16 -23.07 -1.60 6.80
C GLU A 16 -22.97 -0.18 7.37
N ALA A 17 -23.65 0.10 8.49
CA ALA A 17 -23.54 1.39 9.16
C ALA A 17 -22.10 1.69 9.65
N ARG A 18 -21.36 0.66 10.08
CA ARG A 18 -19.99 0.82 10.58
C ARG A 18 -18.99 0.94 9.45
N SER A 19 -19.16 0.21 8.35
CA SER A 19 -18.32 0.38 7.15
C SER A 19 -18.59 1.74 6.48
N GLY A 20 -19.83 2.21 6.45
CA GLY A 20 -20.19 3.55 5.98
C GLY A 20 -19.47 4.65 6.76
N ALA A 21 -19.58 4.64 8.09
CA ALA A 21 -18.87 5.60 8.93
C ALA A 21 -17.34 5.54 8.78
N PHE A 22 -16.78 4.35 8.51
CA PHE A 22 -15.36 4.19 8.23
C PHE A 22 -14.97 4.81 6.88
N LEU A 23 -15.81 4.69 5.85
CA LEU A 23 -15.55 5.28 4.53
C LEU A 23 -15.62 6.80 4.58
N GLU A 24 -16.60 7.38 5.28
CA GLU A 24 -16.67 8.84 5.51
C GLU A 24 -15.40 9.35 6.20
N MET A 25 -14.97 8.69 7.27
CA MET A 25 -13.72 9.03 7.96
C MET A 25 -12.50 8.92 7.03
N LEU A 26 -12.47 7.91 6.14
CA LEU A 26 -11.36 7.71 5.21
C LEU A 26 -11.29 8.80 4.14
N GLU A 27 -12.45 9.27 3.67
CA GLU A 27 -12.55 10.39 2.71
C GLU A 27 -12.08 11.72 3.30
N ASP A 28 -12.22 11.89 4.63
CA ASP A 28 -11.74 13.07 5.35
C ASP A 28 -10.22 13.08 5.59
N VAL A 29 -9.51 11.98 5.31
CA VAL A 29 -8.05 11.93 5.45
C VAL A 29 -7.38 12.54 4.22
N ASP A 30 -6.35 13.36 4.46
CA ASP A 30 -5.51 13.96 3.42
C ASP A 30 -4.61 12.90 2.72
N ILE A 31 -5.22 12.09 1.85
CA ILE A 31 -4.56 11.03 1.08
C ILE A 31 -4.36 11.52 -0.36
N GLU A 32 -3.11 11.72 -0.73
CA GLU A 32 -2.74 11.97 -2.13
C GLU A 32 -2.49 10.65 -2.87
N VAL A 33 -3.13 10.49 -4.04
CA VAL A 33 -2.94 9.32 -4.90
C VAL A 33 -1.81 9.57 -5.89
N ASP A 34 -0.84 8.66 -5.94
CA ASP A 34 0.23 8.69 -6.93
C ASP A 34 -0.28 8.26 -8.32
N THR A 35 -0.44 9.22 -9.21
CA THR A 35 -0.86 8.98 -10.60
C THR A 35 0.29 8.50 -11.49
N ALA A 36 1.55 8.63 -11.04
CA ALA A 36 2.74 8.25 -11.79
C ALA A 36 3.09 6.75 -11.71
N SER A 37 2.51 6.00 -10.76
CA SER A 37 2.81 4.58 -10.51
C SER A 37 2.78 3.71 -11.77
N PHE A 38 1.82 3.95 -12.68
CA PHE A 38 1.74 3.20 -13.94
C PHE A 38 2.94 3.43 -14.87
N ALA A 39 3.46 4.67 -14.92
CA ALA A 39 4.61 5.01 -15.74
C ALA A 39 5.89 4.30 -15.27
N HIS A 40 6.00 4.04 -13.95
CA HIS A 40 7.15 3.37 -13.34
C HIS A 40 7.00 1.85 -13.23
N ALA A 41 5.82 1.30 -13.59
CA ALA A 41 5.49 -0.12 -13.38
C ALA A 41 6.42 -1.07 -14.16
N LEU A 42 6.79 -0.71 -15.39
CA LEU A 42 7.61 -1.55 -16.28
C LEU A 42 9.13 -1.31 -16.13
N SER A 43 9.55 -0.23 -15.48
CA SER A 43 10.95 0.10 -15.23
C SER A 43 11.35 -0.22 -13.79
N ASP A 44 11.25 0.75 -12.89
CA ASP A 44 11.83 0.73 -11.55
C ASP A 44 11.10 -0.27 -10.67
N THR A 45 9.77 -0.32 -10.77
CA THR A 45 8.95 -1.29 -10.03
C THR A 45 9.33 -2.73 -10.39
N LEU A 46 9.53 -3.04 -11.67
CA LEU A 46 9.92 -4.38 -12.11
C LEU A 46 11.33 -4.75 -11.63
N GLN A 47 12.26 -3.80 -11.64
CA GLN A 47 13.61 -4.01 -11.12
C GLN A 47 13.60 -4.29 -9.61
N LEU A 48 12.82 -3.52 -8.85
CA LEU A 48 12.66 -3.71 -7.41
C LEU A 48 11.98 -5.04 -7.09
N ALA A 49 10.94 -5.42 -7.83
CA ALA A 49 10.26 -6.71 -7.69
C ALA A 49 11.25 -7.87 -7.84
N ARG A 50 12.10 -7.84 -8.87
CA ARG A 50 13.14 -8.85 -9.09
C ARG A 50 14.22 -8.84 -8.01
N ARG A 51 14.72 -7.65 -7.67
CA ARG A 51 15.84 -7.48 -6.71
C ARG A 51 15.45 -7.94 -5.31
N TYR A 52 14.24 -7.62 -4.87
CA TYR A 52 13.77 -7.89 -3.51
C TYR A 52 12.82 -9.09 -3.43
N LYS A 53 12.54 -9.75 -4.56
CA LYS A 53 11.61 -10.89 -4.67
C LYS A 53 10.20 -10.53 -4.17
N LEU A 54 9.73 -9.36 -4.55
CA LEU A 54 8.41 -8.85 -4.19
C LEU A 54 7.41 -9.10 -5.32
N SER A 55 6.12 -9.10 -4.98
CA SER A 55 5.08 -8.92 -5.98
C SER A 55 5.23 -7.55 -6.65
N ALA A 56 4.68 -7.37 -7.85
CA ALA A 56 4.67 -6.06 -8.50
C ALA A 56 3.94 -5.00 -7.65
N TYR A 57 2.94 -5.44 -6.89
CA TYR A 57 2.17 -4.60 -5.97
C TYR A 57 3.02 -4.11 -4.78
N ASP A 58 3.75 -5.00 -4.10
CA ASP A 58 4.61 -4.60 -2.98
C ASP A 58 5.81 -3.78 -3.47
N ALA A 59 6.32 -4.10 -4.66
CA ALA A 59 7.40 -3.35 -5.28
C ALA A 59 6.99 -1.92 -5.66
N SER A 60 5.73 -1.67 -6.04
CA SER A 60 5.28 -0.30 -6.35
C SER A 60 5.20 0.57 -5.09
N TYR A 61 4.85 0.00 -3.93
CA TYR A 61 4.93 0.74 -2.66
C TYR A 61 6.38 1.08 -2.26
N LEU A 62 7.31 0.14 -2.49
CA LEU A 62 8.73 0.39 -2.24
C LEU A 62 9.30 1.45 -3.20
N GLU A 63 8.92 1.39 -4.47
CA GLU A 63 9.28 2.39 -5.49
C GLU A 63 8.82 3.79 -5.06
N LEU A 64 7.53 3.92 -4.70
CA LEU A 64 6.95 5.19 -4.31
C LEU A 64 7.69 5.79 -3.10
N ALA A 65 7.99 4.98 -2.08
CA ALA A 65 8.72 5.42 -0.90
C ALA A 65 10.15 5.89 -1.23
N LEU A 66 10.85 5.18 -2.12
CA LEU A 66 12.19 5.57 -2.59
C LEU A 66 12.16 6.87 -3.38
N ARG A 67 11.20 7.02 -4.30
CA ARG A 67 11.06 8.19 -5.16
C ARG A 67 10.68 9.46 -4.38
N THR A 68 9.77 9.33 -3.43
CA THR A 68 9.30 10.45 -2.61
C THR A 68 10.18 10.75 -1.41
N GLY A 69 11.11 9.85 -1.08
CA GLY A 69 11.96 9.96 0.11
C GLY A 69 11.19 9.81 1.42
N LEU A 70 9.97 9.25 1.37
CA LEU A 70 9.10 9.08 2.53
C LEU A 70 9.27 7.71 3.19
N PRO A 71 9.01 7.59 4.51
CA PRO A 71 8.98 6.30 5.18
C PRO A 71 7.82 5.44 4.67
N LEU A 72 8.00 4.13 4.67
CA LEU A 72 6.99 3.17 4.24
C LEU A 72 6.16 2.65 5.42
N ALA A 73 4.85 2.93 5.38
CA ALA A 73 3.87 2.35 6.29
C ALA A 73 3.32 1.05 5.72
N THR A 74 3.63 -0.09 6.34
CA THR A 74 3.08 -1.39 5.95
C THR A 74 3.09 -2.37 7.13
N LEU A 75 2.10 -3.27 7.15
CA LEU A 75 2.07 -4.42 8.06
C LEU A 75 2.70 -5.67 7.44
N ASP A 76 3.01 -5.66 6.15
CA ASP A 76 3.64 -6.78 5.45
C ASP A 76 5.13 -6.91 5.85
N GLU A 77 5.50 -8.06 6.42
CA GLU A 77 6.86 -8.27 6.93
C GLU A 77 7.91 -8.35 5.83
N ASP A 78 7.59 -8.91 4.67
CA ASP A 78 8.54 -9.09 3.58
C ASP A 78 8.80 -7.76 2.89
N LEU A 79 7.79 -6.92 2.75
CA LEU A 79 7.94 -5.55 2.31
C LEU A 79 8.72 -4.70 3.32
N GLN A 80 8.50 -4.86 4.64
CA GLN A 80 9.33 -4.19 5.66
C GLN A 80 10.82 -4.59 5.54
N LYS A 81 11.11 -5.89 5.33
CA LYS A 81 12.48 -6.38 5.13
C LYS A 81 13.10 -5.78 3.86
N ALA A 82 12.35 -5.71 2.77
CA ALA A 82 12.80 -5.10 1.53
C ALA A 82 13.09 -3.60 1.69
N ALA A 83 12.17 -2.86 2.32
CA ALA A 83 12.33 -1.43 2.63
C ALA A 83 13.62 -1.15 3.40
N ARG A 84 13.87 -1.89 4.48
CA ARG A 84 15.11 -1.76 5.27
C ARG A 84 16.36 -2.03 4.42
N LYS A 85 16.35 -3.06 3.58
CA LYS A 85 17.47 -3.37 2.65
C LYS A 85 17.65 -2.32 1.55
N ALA A 86 16.59 -1.61 1.19
CA ALA A 86 16.61 -0.52 0.23
C ALA A 86 16.95 0.85 0.84
N GLY A 87 17.11 0.92 2.18
CA GLY A 87 17.39 2.18 2.89
C GLY A 87 16.15 3.02 3.19
N VAL A 88 14.95 2.48 2.96
CA VAL A 88 13.68 3.14 3.30
C VAL A 88 13.36 2.87 4.77
N LYS A 89 13.06 3.96 5.50
CA LYS A 89 12.62 3.87 6.90
C LYS A 89 11.21 3.29 6.97
N LYS A 90 10.95 2.48 7.99
CA LYS A 90 9.57 2.11 8.32
C LYS A 90 8.88 3.32 8.96
N PHE A 91 7.62 3.55 8.59
CA PHE A 91 6.77 4.48 9.31
C PHE A 91 6.31 3.84 10.62
N ALA A 92 6.58 4.53 11.74
CA ALA A 92 6.50 4.05 13.13
C ALA A 92 7.60 3.08 13.55
#